data_AF-A0A3M0YWB0-F1
#
_entry.id   AF-A0A3M0YWB0-F1
#
_cell.length_a   1.000
_cell.length_b   1.000
_cell.length_c   1.000
_cell.angle_alpha   90.00
_cell.angle_beta   90.00
_cell.angle_gamma   90.00
#
_symmetry.space_group_name_H-M   'P 1'
#
loop_
_entity.id
_entity.type
_entity.pdbx_description
1 polymer ?
#
loop_
_entity_poly.entity_id
_entity_poly.type
_entity_poly.pdbx_seq_one_letter_code
_entity_poly.pdbx_strand_id
1 'polypeptide(L)'
;MLMVAGLLWAWMLPAAHIIGGEITYTCLGSDTYRFTMKIYRDCAGGGAQFDSAPNSNSLPGTVTVFHGTSIYTIITLQAPVVTSIQPEISNPCLVV
;
A
#
# COMPACT_ATOMS: atom_id res chain seq x y z
N MET A 1 14.63 38.20 15.18
CA MET A 1 15.62 37.16 15.52
C MET A 1 15.00 35.78 15.82
N LEU A 2 13.76 35.68 16.32
CA LEU A 2 13.15 34.37 16.67
C LEU A 2 12.69 33.53 15.46
N MET A 3 12.36 34.15 14.33
CA MET A 3 11.84 33.45 13.14
C MET A 3 12.92 32.74 12.31
N VAL A 4 14.19 33.13 12.45
CA VAL A 4 15.31 32.54 11.69
C VAL A 4 15.75 31.19 12.27
N ALA A 5 15.57 30.98 13.59
CA ALA A 5 15.90 29.72 14.25
C ALA A 5 14.93 28.57 13.88
N GLY A 6 13.67 28.88 13.56
CA GLY A 6 12.67 27.87 13.17
C GLY A 6 12.89 27.26 11.78
N LEU A 7 13.51 28.00 10.85
CA LEU A 7 13.79 27.51 9.49
C LEU A 7 14.94 26.48 9.45
N LEU A 8 15.80 26.42 10.48
CA LEU A 8 16.94 25.51 10.54
C LEU A 8 16.60 24.13 11.12
N TRP A 9 15.34 23.90 11.50
CA TRP A 9 14.81 22.61 11.96
C TRP A 9 13.89 21.96 10.92
N ALA A 10 14.19 22.08 9.64
CA ALA A 10 13.54 21.24 8.63
C ALA A 10 14.06 19.80 8.77
N TRP A 11 13.43 19.00 9.62
CA TRP A 11 13.69 17.56 9.70
C TRP A 11 13.29 16.93 8.36
N MET A 12 14.21 16.21 7.73
CA MET A 12 13.90 15.42 6.53
C MET A 12 12.97 14.30 6.94
N LEU A 13 11.70 14.38 6.55
CA LEU A 13 10.73 13.32 6.76
C LEU A 13 10.94 12.24 5.70
N PRO A 14 11.22 10.98 6.08
CA PRO A 14 11.27 9.89 5.11
C PRO A 14 9.85 9.64 4.58
N ALA A 15 9.73 9.54 3.26
CA ALA A 15 8.52 9.09 2.59
C ALA A 15 8.86 7.83 1.80
N ALA A 16 8.09 6.77 2.02
CA ALA A 16 8.20 5.53 1.29
C ALA A 16 6.88 5.28 0.55
N HIS A 17 6.95 4.63 -0.61
CA HIS A 17 5.79 4.38 -1.46
C HIS A 17 5.66 2.89 -1.78
N ILE A 18 4.43 2.42 -1.90
CA ILE A 18 4.10 1.10 -2.45
C ILE A 18 4.41 1.14 -3.95
N ILE A 19 5.19 0.20 -4.47
CA ILE A 19 5.66 0.29 -5.87
C ILE A 19 4.58 -0.12 -6.88
N GLY A 20 3.55 -0.84 -6.43
CA GLY A 20 2.42 -1.20 -7.27
C GLY A 20 1.56 -2.29 -6.65
N GLY A 21 0.59 -2.74 -7.42
CA GLY A 21 -0.31 -3.81 -7.03
C GLY A 21 -1.25 -4.19 -8.16
N GLU A 22 -1.94 -5.29 -7.97
CA GLU A 22 -2.98 -5.80 -8.84
C GLU A 22 -4.22 -6.10 -8.03
N ILE A 23 -5.39 -5.79 -8.58
CA ILE A 23 -6.68 -6.21 -8.06
C ILE A 23 -7.35 -7.04 -9.14
N THR A 24 -7.68 -8.29 -8.79
CA THR A 24 -8.47 -9.19 -9.63
C THR A 24 -9.79 -9.52 -8.95
N TYR A 25 -10.77 -9.95 -9.73
CA TYR A 25 -12.03 -10.45 -9.20
C TYR A 25 -12.41 -11.78 -9.87
N THR A 26 -13.13 -12.60 -9.12
CA THR A 26 -13.75 -13.83 -9.63
C THR A 26 -15.22 -13.82 -9.27
N CYS A 27 -16.08 -13.99 -10.27
CA CYS A 27 -17.51 -14.25 -10.04
C CYS A 27 -17.66 -15.69 -9.54
N LEU A 28 -18.21 -15.86 -8.35
CA LEU A 28 -18.48 -17.17 -7.73
C LEU A 28 -19.90 -17.68 -8.03
N GLY A 29 -20.71 -16.90 -8.75
CA GLY A 29 -22.14 -17.15 -8.96
C GLY A 29 -23.00 -16.55 -7.85
N SER A 30 -24.32 -16.55 -8.06
CA SER A 30 -25.31 -16.05 -7.08
C SER A 30 -24.97 -14.66 -6.53
N ASP A 31 -24.63 -13.74 -7.43
CA ASP A 31 -24.22 -12.36 -7.11
C ASP A 31 -23.06 -12.24 -6.10
N THR A 32 -22.27 -13.30 -5.95
CA THR A 32 -21.14 -13.35 -5.04
C THR A 32 -19.84 -13.19 -5.82
N TYR A 33 -19.02 -12.23 -5.39
CA TYR A 33 -17.73 -11.93 -6.01
C TYR A 33 -16.61 -12.03 -4.98
N ARG A 34 -15.49 -12.63 -5.38
CA ARG A 34 -14.25 -12.62 -4.60
C ARG A 34 -13.26 -11.68 -5.25
N PHE A 35 -12.82 -10.69 -4.49
CA PHE A 35 -11.74 -9.79 -4.89
C PHE A 35 -10.42 -10.28 -4.28
N THR A 36 -9.34 -10.22 -5.06
CA THR A 36 -7.99 -10.53 -4.59
C THR A 36 -7.08 -9.36 -4.93
N MET A 37 -6.45 -8.80 -3.90
CA MET A 37 -5.48 -7.72 -4.02
C MET A 37 -4.09 -8.25 -3.71
N LYS A 38 -3.15 -8.05 -4.63
CA LYS A 38 -1.73 -8.29 -4.42
C LYS A 38 -1.01 -6.95 -4.46
N ILE A 39 -0.28 -6.64 -3.41
CA ILE A 39 0.47 -5.38 -3.30
C ILE A 39 1.96 -5.70 -3.28
N TYR A 40 2.76 -4.93 -4.01
CA TYR A 40 4.20 -5.07 -4.10
C TYR A 40 4.86 -3.84 -3.48
N ARG A 41 5.88 -4.06 -2.66
CA ARG A 41 6.76 -3.02 -2.13
C ARG A 41 8.21 -3.36 -2.48
N ASP A 42 9.05 -2.33 -2.55
CA ASP A 42 10.49 -2.55 -2.65
C ASP A 42 11.02 -3.18 -1.35
N CYS A 43 11.79 -4.25 -1.49
CA CYS A 43 12.43 -4.95 -0.38
C CYS A 43 13.71 -4.25 0.09
N ALA A 44 14.45 -3.59 -0.80
CA ALA A 44 15.80 -3.07 -0.53
C ALA A 44 15.83 -1.58 -0.15
N GLY A 45 14.87 -0.78 -0.64
CA GLY A 45 14.80 0.66 -0.38
C GLY A 45 14.14 1.08 0.94
N GLY A 46 13.90 0.16 1.88
CA GLY A 46 13.15 0.46 3.12
C GLY A 46 11.70 0.89 2.84
N GLY A 47 11.10 0.32 1.79
CA GLY A 47 9.81 0.70 1.23
C GLY A 47 8.64 0.75 2.21
N ALA A 48 7.50 1.28 1.75
CA ALA A 48 6.34 1.53 2.62
C ALA A 48 5.88 0.27 3.36
N GLN A 49 5.53 0.43 4.64
CA GLN A 49 4.84 -0.63 5.37
C GLN A 49 3.49 -0.90 4.71
N PHE A 50 3.04 -2.15 4.72
CA PHE A 50 1.70 -2.45 4.27
C PHE A 50 0.69 -1.98 5.33
N ASP A 51 -0.44 -1.48 4.87
CA ASP A 51 -1.55 -1.16 5.75
C ASP A 51 -2.02 -2.40 6.53
N SER A 52 -2.56 -2.18 7.73
CA SER A 52 -2.97 -3.22 8.67
C SER A 52 -1.86 -4.20 9.09
N ALA A 53 -0.59 -3.98 8.73
CA ALA A 53 0.49 -4.87 9.13
C ALA A 53 0.66 -4.89 10.67
N PRO A 54 0.91 -6.06 11.27
CA PRO A 54 1.03 -6.19 12.71
C PRO A 54 2.35 -5.58 13.18
N ASN A 55 2.33 -4.89 14.32
CA ASN A 55 3.50 -4.27 14.94
C ASN A 55 4.19 -3.19 14.09
N SER A 56 3.51 -2.67 13.07
CA SER A 56 3.88 -1.45 12.36
C SER A 56 3.01 -0.28 12.83
N ASN A 57 3.53 0.95 12.74
CA ASN A 57 2.74 2.17 12.89
C ASN A 57 1.87 2.43 11.63
N SER A 58 1.49 1.38 10.92
CA SER A 58 0.69 1.44 9.70
C SER A 58 -0.77 1.68 10.04
N LEU A 59 -1.44 2.48 9.22
CA LEU A 59 -2.88 2.72 9.35
C LEU A 59 -3.67 1.46 8.93
N PRO A 60 -4.93 1.32 9.36
CA PRO A 60 -5.81 0.29 8.84
C PRO A 60 -6.04 0.46 7.34
N GLY A 61 -5.87 -0.60 6.57
CA GLY A 61 -6.19 -0.62 5.14
C GLY A 61 -7.70 -0.68 4.95
N THR A 62 -8.24 0.09 4.02
CA THR A 62 -9.68 0.10 3.74
C THR A 62 -9.98 0.00 2.25
N VAL A 63 -11.03 -0.72 1.90
CA VAL A 63 -11.60 -0.75 0.54
C VAL A 63 -13.00 -0.13 0.60
N THR A 64 -13.19 0.94 -0.16
CA THR A 64 -14.51 1.58 -0.31
C THR A 64 -15.20 1.03 -1.54
N VAL A 65 -16.40 0.49 -1.36
CA VAL A 65 -17.27 0.02 -2.44
C VAL A 65 -18.31 1.10 -2.72
N PHE A 66 -18.45 1.47 -3.98
CA PHE A 66 -19.41 2.47 -4.43
C PHE A 66 -20.54 1.83 -5.24
N HIS A 67 -21.74 2.41 -5.13
CA HIS A 67 -22.84 2.15 -6.05
C HIS A 67 -23.17 3.48 -6.75
N GLY A 68 -22.74 3.62 -8.00
CA GLY A 68 -22.74 4.92 -8.68
C GLY A 68 -21.79 5.89 -8.00
N THR A 69 -22.31 7.02 -7.51
CA THR A 69 -21.53 8.05 -6.80
C THR A 69 -21.63 7.94 -5.28
N SER A 70 -22.49 7.07 -4.75
CA SER A 70 -22.69 6.90 -3.31
C SER A 70 -21.81 5.78 -2.76
N ILE A 71 -21.28 5.98 -1.55
CA ILE A 71 -20.58 4.92 -0.80
C ILE A 71 -21.62 3.86 -0.42
N TYR A 72 -21.37 2.62 -0.84
CA TYR A 72 -22.18 1.46 -0.48
C TYR A 72 -21.67 0.84 0.83
N THR A 73 -20.36 0.59 0.92
CA THR A 73 -19.73 0.10 2.16
C THR A 73 -18.24 0.43 2.20
N ILE A 74 -17.67 0.38 3.41
CA ILE A 74 -16.22 0.45 3.63
C ILE A 74 -15.82 -0.84 4.35
N ILE A 75 -14.87 -1.56 3.76
CA ILE A 75 -14.34 -2.80 4.29
C ILE A 75 -12.97 -2.51 4.88
N THR A 76 -12.80 -2.73 6.18
CA THR A 76 -11.48 -2.71 6.82
C THR A 76 -10.77 -4.03 6.55
N LEU A 77 -9.59 -3.94 5.95
CA LEU A 77 -8.76 -5.09 5.61
C LEU A 77 -8.00 -5.59 6.83
N GLN A 78 -7.90 -6.91 6.91
CA GLN A 78 -7.05 -7.58 7.89
C GLN A 78 -5.56 -7.39 7.52
N ALA A 79 -4.67 -7.75 8.44
CA ALA A 79 -3.25 -7.80 8.16
C ALA A 79 -2.96 -8.63 6.89
N PRO A 80 -2.12 -8.14 5.98
CA PRO A 80 -1.81 -8.85 4.75
C PRO A 80 -0.92 -10.07 5.04
N VAL A 81 -1.06 -11.10 4.22
CA VAL A 81 -0.11 -12.21 4.17
C VAL A 81 1.08 -11.77 3.32
N VAL A 82 2.25 -11.63 3.96
CA VAL A 82 3.46 -11.14 3.29
C VAL A 82 4.36 -12.30 2.93
N THR A 83 4.78 -12.35 1.65
CA THR A 83 5.78 -13.29 1.15
C THR A 83 6.85 -12.52 0.40
N SER A 84 8.11 -12.95 0.53
CA SER A 84 9.22 -12.38 -0.24
C SER A 84 9.25 -13.03 -1.62
N ILE A 85 9.35 -12.21 -2.66
CA ILE A 85 9.53 -12.64 -4.04
C ILE A 85 10.93 -12.27 -4.50
N GLN A 86 11.51 -13.09 -5.37
CA GLN A 86 12.82 -12.79 -5.95
C GLN A 86 12.69 -11.64 -6.96
N PRO A 87 13.60 -10.66 -6.95
CA PRO A 87 13.62 -9.61 -7.97
C PRO A 87 14.06 -10.17 -9.33
N GLU A 88 13.38 -9.76 -10.40
CA GLU A 88 13.75 -10.10 -11.77
C GLU A 88 14.88 -9.18 -12.25
N ILE A 89 16.12 -9.50 -11.88
CA ILE A 89 17.31 -8.68 -12.14
C ILE A 89 17.73 -8.65 -13.61
N SER A 90 17.22 -9.56 -14.45
CA SER A 90 17.43 -9.57 -15.90
C SER A 90 16.56 -8.54 -16.63
N ASN A 91 15.61 -7.88 -15.95
CA ASN A 91 14.68 -6.99 -16.60
C ASN A 91 15.39 -5.70 -17.07
N PRO A 92 15.47 -5.42 -18.39
CA PRO A 92 16.15 -4.22 -18.90
C PRO A 92 15.47 -2.90 -18.49
N CYS A 93 14.23 -2.96 -17.98
CA CYS A 93 13.50 -1.82 -17.41
C CYS A 93 13.80 -1.58 -15.93
N LEU A 94 14.56 -2.45 -15.26
CA LEU A 94 15.00 -2.25 -13.89
C LEU A 94 16.23 -1.33 -13.89
N VAL A 95 15.99 -0.02 -13.77
CA VAL A 95 17.05 0.98 -13.62
C VAL A 95 17.23 1.24 -12.12
N VAL A 96 18.43 0.96 -11.60
CA VAL A 96 18.83 1.22 -10.21
C VAL A 96 19.59 2.52 -10.07
#